data_AF-A0A931XDZ3-F1
#
_entry.id   AF-A0A931XDZ3-F1
#
_cell.length_a   1.000
_cell.length_b   1.000
_cell.length_c   1.000
_cell.angle_alpha   90.00
_cell.angle_beta   90.00
_cell.angle_gamma   90.00
#
_symmetry.space_group_name_H-M   'P 1'
#
loop_
_entity.id
_entity.type
_entity.pdbx_description
1 polymer ?
#
loop_
_entity_poly.entity_id
_entity_poly.type
_entity_poly.pdbx_seq_one_letter_code
_entity_poly.pdbx_strand_id
1 'polypeptide(L)'
;MLIFVEQISNRLNYVFQFVFKERNVYYQFTNDKKEFENYQGIKFVYASRSIEDNFHIESSSLLFDEQIKNYSIEKSDFHHFSCLSFDNISDPFASIFFVLSRYEEYLIKTRDVHGRFMAKESYQYKYSWLQQCICDRWSENILELINLKISPFYQKKETNVKLIPTFDIDNTFAFQWKNIFRSFLSKWKDIIKKEDDRIVARKWFEEGKIKDPYDTFDLIQSVQKKMETIVFWHVGKYGPYDKNISILDPRHQTLIKSMSAFGEIGIHPSYRSSENFAHLTNEVFSLQQILQKKITLSRQHFLKLSIPSTYRYLMEQGIAHDYSMGFADEVGFRIGTAKSIPFFDLIENKQKEFWIHPFAYMDGTLLEYKNWSTEEAKKQITFLYKEVKELGGDFIFIWHNETIGDFGKWKGWSEVLKHSLQLN
;
A
#
# COMPACT_ATOMS: atom_id res chain seq x y z
N MET A 1 -21.64 18.58 13.95
CA MET A 1 -22.46 17.46 14.48
C MET A 1 -21.93 17.08 15.86
N LEU A 2 -22.81 16.67 16.77
CA LEU A 2 -22.42 16.20 18.11
C LEU A 2 -22.65 14.69 18.22
N ILE A 3 -21.69 13.94 18.74
CA ILE A 3 -21.76 12.49 18.82
C ILE A 3 -21.58 12.08 20.27
N PHE A 4 -22.61 11.43 20.83
CA PHE A 4 -22.47 10.85 22.15
C PHE A 4 -21.64 9.56 22.07
N VAL A 5 -20.62 9.45 22.94
CA VAL A 5 -19.82 8.24 23.10
C VAL A 5 -19.59 7.95 24.59
N GLU A 6 -19.52 6.68 24.97
CA GLU A 6 -19.26 6.28 26.36
C GLU A 6 -17.86 6.70 26.83
N GLN A 7 -16.88 6.62 25.92
CA GLN A 7 -15.50 7.00 26.17
C GLN A 7 -14.84 7.51 24.89
N ILE A 8 -14.00 8.55 25.01
CA ILE A 8 -13.17 9.01 23.91
C ILE A 8 -11.84 8.25 23.96
N SER A 9 -11.53 7.49 22.91
CA SER A 9 -10.30 6.69 22.79
C SER A 9 -9.47 7.09 21.57
N ASN A 10 -8.22 6.62 21.51
CA ASN A 10 -7.35 6.85 20.34
C ASN A 10 -7.87 6.15 19.07
N ARG A 11 -8.43 4.94 19.20
CA ARG A 11 -8.99 4.19 18.06
C ARG A 11 -10.24 4.89 17.52
N LEU A 12 -11.12 5.36 18.41
CA LEU A 12 -12.29 6.14 18.05
C LEU A 12 -11.91 7.41 17.30
N ASN A 13 -10.97 8.20 17.83
CA ASN A 13 -10.48 9.42 17.17
C ASN A 13 -9.93 9.13 15.77
N TYR A 14 -9.14 8.07 15.62
CA TYR A 14 -8.55 7.67 14.35
C TYR A 14 -9.61 7.36 13.27
N VAL A 15 -10.62 6.56 13.62
CA VAL A 15 -11.69 6.18 12.68
C VAL A 15 -12.56 7.36 12.32
N PHE A 16 -12.99 8.14 13.31
CA PHE A 16 -13.91 9.25 13.05
C PHE A 16 -13.21 10.36 12.27
N GLN A 17 -11.89 10.52 12.43
CA GLN A 17 -11.10 11.35 11.53
C GLN A 17 -11.17 10.85 10.09
N PHE A 18 -10.96 9.54 9.86
CA PHE A 18 -11.05 8.94 8.52
C PHE A 18 -12.46 9.05 7.91
N VAL A 19 -13.51 8.82 8.70
CA VAL A 19 -14.90 8.86 8.21
C VAL A 19 -15.32 10.30 7.92
N PHE A 20 -15.15 11.20 8.88
CA PHE A 20 -15.74 12.54 8.84
C PHE A 20 -14.76 13.63 8.37
N LYS A 21 -13.58 13.74 8.99
CA LYS A 21 -12.64 14.84 8.70
C LYS A 21 -12.12 14.78 7.27
N GLU A 22 -11.79 13.58 6.77
CA GLU A 22 -11.35 13.39 5.37
C GLU A 22 -12.43 13.78 4.34
N ARG A 23 -13.69 13.85 4.77
CA ARG A 23 -14.85 14.26 3.98
C ARG A 23 -15.33 15.67 4.33
N ASN A 24 -14.49 16.47 5.00
CA ASN A 24 -14.79 17.84 5.45
C ASN A 24 -16.04 17.94 6.35
N VAL A 25 -16.39 16.87 7.07
CA VAL A 25 -17.49 16.88 8.04
C VAL A 25 -16.95 17.23 9.42
N TYR A 26 -17.43 18.34 9.97
CA TYR A 26 -17.09 18.76 11.33
C TYR A 26 -17.95 18.01 12.37
N TYR A 27 -17.27 17.42 13.34
CA TYR A 27 -17.88 16.70 14.44
C TYR A 27 -17.18 16.99 15.77
N GLN A 28 -17.90 16.75 16.86
CA GLN A 28 -17.39 16.78 18.22
C GLN A 28 -17.95 15.59 18.99
N PHE A 29 -17.14 15.01 19.86
CA PHE A 29 -17.58 14.00 20.82
C PHE A 29 -18.06 14.65 22.11
N THR A 30 -19.06 14.03 22.75
CA THR A 30 -19.43 14.30 24.13
C THR A 30 -19.71 13.00 24.86
N ASN A 31 -19.40 12.95 26.15
CA ASN A 31 -19.88 11.93 27.07
C ASN A 31 -20.79 12.54 28.15
N ASP A 32 -21.14 13.83 28.02
CA ASP A 32 -22.11 14.50 28.86
C ASP A 32 -23.50 14.37 28.24
N LYS A 33 -24.35 13.57 28.91
CA LYS A 33 -25.73 13.34 28.48
C LYS A 33 -26.53 14.64 28.39
N LYS A 34 -26.33 15.59 29.32
CA LYS A 34 -27.05 16.87 29.30
C LYS A 34 -26.60 17.76 28.14
N GLU A 35 -25.31 17.78 27.83
CA GLU A 35 -24.81 18.50 26.66
C GLU A 35 -25.43 17.93 25.39
N PHE A 36 -25.44 16.60 25.26
CA PHE A 36 -26.01 15.90 24.12
C PHE A 36 -27.52 16.17 23.96
N GLU A 37 -28.29 16.09 25.04
CA GLU A 37 -29.74 16.37 25.04
C GLU A 37 -30.04 17.80 24.59
N ASN A 38 -29.30 18.79 25.11
CA ASN A 38 -29.53 20.20 24.82
C ASN A 38 -29.08 20.63 23.41
N TYR A 39 -28.23 19.84 22.74
CA TYR A 39 -27.75 20.16 21.40
C TYR A 39 -28.86 20.10 20.35
N GLN A 40 -29.01 21.18 19.57
CA GLN A 40 -30.09 21.40 18.59
C GLN A 40 -29.71 21.07 17.14
N GLY A 41 -28.45 20.73 16.87
CA GLY A 41 -28.00 20.34 15.52
C GLY A 41 -28.07 18.83 15.30
N ILE A 42 -27.49 18.38 14.18
CA ILE A 42 -27.34 16.95 13.87
C ILE A 42 -26.54 16.27 14.97
N LYS A 43 -27.13 15.24 15.58
CA LYS A 43 -26.54 14.43 16.63
C LYS A 43 -26.95 12.96 16.55
N PHE A 44 -26.09 12.06 17.01
CA PHE A 44 -26.40 10.64 17.13
C PHE A 44 -25.58 9.99 18.26
N VAL A 45 -25.98 8.79 18.65
CA VAL A 45 -25.36 8.01 19.72
C VAL A 45 -24.49 6.90 19.11
N TYR A 46 -23.23 6.80 19.52
CA TYR A 46 -22.36 5.65 19.25
C TYR A 46 -21.86 5.07 20.58
N ALA A 47 -22.55 4.03 21.06
CA ALA A 47 -22.38 3.47 22.41
C ALA A 47 -22.92 2.04 22.49
N SER A 48 -22.57 1.31 23.56
CA SER A 48 -23.07 -0.05 23.80
C SER A 48 -24.58 -0.11 24.06
N ARG A 49 -25.19 1.02 24.47
CA ARG A 49 -26.62 1.15 24.74
C ARG A 49 -27.17 2.42 24.12
N SER A 50 -28.43 2.36 23.67
CA SER A 50 -29.13 3.56 23.21
C SER A 50 -29.35 4.53 24.37
N ILE A 51 -29.40 5.82 24.02
CA ILE A 51 -29.86 6.88 24.90
C ILE A 51 -31.11 7.47 24.26
N GLU A 52 -32.26 7.17 24.84
CA GLU A 52 -33.58 7.63 24.39
C GLU A 52 -33.92 7.15 22.97
N ASP A 53 -34.80 7.87 22.27
CA ASP A 53 -35.23 7.60 20.89
C ASP A 53 -34.33 8.29 19.84
N ASN A 54 -33.05 8.53 20.18
CA ASN A 54 -32.09 9.11 19.24
C ASN A 54 -31.61 8.06 18.23
N PHE A 55 -31.13 8.51 17.06
CA PHE A 55 -30.44 7.62 16.12
C PHE A 55 -29.21 7.01 16.82
N HIS A 56 -29.18 5.70 16.92
CA HIS A 56 -28.19 4.95 17.69
C HIS A 56 -27.49 3.93 16.79
N ILE A 57 -26.17 3.97 16.81
CA ILE A 57 -25.31 2.92 16.25
C ILE A 57 -24.69 2.19 17.44
N GLU A 58 -25.07 0.93 17.62
CA GLU A 58 -24.51 0.09 18.67
C GLU A 58 -23.02 -0.13 18.44
N SER A 59 -22.21 0.16 19.45
CA SER A 59 -20.75 0.04 19.36
C SER A 59 -20.27 -1.29 19.94
N SER A 60 -19.39 -1.96 19.21
CA SER A 60 -18.56 -3.03 19.75
C SER A 60 -17.49 -2.47 20.70
N SER A 61 -16.87 -3.32 21.51
CA SER A 61 -15.80 -2.90 22.44
C SER A 61 -14.48 -2.53 21.73
N LEU A 62 -14.32 -2.90 20.46
CA LEU A 62 -13.05 -2.83 19.74
C LEU A 62 -12.45 -1.42 19.66
N LEU A 63 -13.28 -0.38 19.51
CA LEU A 63 -12.79 1.00 19.49
C LEU A 63 -12.44 1.53 20.88
N PHE A 64 -12.85 0.90 21.97
CA PHE A 64 -12.58 1.36 23.34
C PHE A 64 -11.49 0.55 24.03
N ASP A 65 -11.16 -0.63 23.50
CA ASP A 65 -10.13 -1.49 24.05
C ASP A 65 -8.72 -0.90 23.96
N GLU A 66 -7.93 -1.10 25.02
CA GLU A 66 -6.52 -0.71 25.06
C GLU A 66 -5.60 -1.79 24.49
N GLN A 67 -5.99 -3.06 24.65
CA GLN A 67 -5.20 -4.22 24.24
C GLN A 67 -5.73 -4.81 22.93
N ILE A 68 -4.91 -5.67 22.32
CA ILE A 68 -5.31 -6.48 21.16
C ILE A 68 -6.03 -7.72 21.71
N LYS A 69 -7.26 -7.95 21.26
CA LYS A 69 -8.12 -9.07 21.68
C LYS A 69 -8.57 -9.88 20.47
N ASN A 70 -9.00 -11.12 20.72
CA ASN A 70 -9.71 -11.89 19.72
C ASN A 70 -11.21 -11.60 19.84
N TYR A 71 -11.87 -11.41 18.71
CA TYR A 71 -13.33 -11.28 18.60
C TYR A 71 -13.85 -12.41 17.72
N SER A 72 -15.10 -12.81 17.92
CA SER A 72 -15.85 -13.53 16.89
C SER A 72 -16.21 -12.56 15.78
N ILE A 73 -15.56 -12.69 14.62
CA ILE A 73 -15.74 -11.79 13.48
C ILE A 73 -16.48 -12.49 12.37
N GLU A 74 -17.61 -11.92 11.96
CA GLU A 74 -18.42 -12.38 10.85
C GLU A 74 -18.81 -11.22 9.93
N LYS A 75 -19.25 -11.55 8.71
CA LYS A 75 -19.93 -10.58 7.85
C LYS A 75 -21.36 -10.45 8.34
N SER A 76 -21.81 -9.23 8.57
CA SER A 76 -23.16 -8.94 9.04
C SER A 76 -23.79 -7.82 8.24
N ASP A 77 -25.11 -7.86 8.11
CA ASP A 77 -25.88 -6.79 7.50
C ASP A 77 -26.10 -5.65 8.51
N PHE A 78 -25.96 -4.43 8.05
CA PHE A 78 -26.14 -3.19 8.79
C PHE A 78 -26.98 -2.23 7.95
N HIS A 79 -28.28 -2.18 8.23
CA HIS A 79 -29.27 -1.51 7.39
C HIS A 79 -29.23 -1.97 5.93
N HIS A 80 -28.74 -1.13 5.01
CA HIS A 80 -28.72 -1.38 3.56
C HIS A 80 -27.36 -1.80 3.02
N PHE A 81 -26.36 -2.04 3.88
CA PHE A 81 -25.03 -2.50 3.49
C PHE A 81 -24.50 -3.54 4.46
N SER A 82 -23.41 -4.22 4.10
CA SER A 82 -22.76 -5.20 4.98
C SER A 82 -21.47 -4.65 5.57
N CYS A 83 -21.17 -5.00 6.82
CA CYS A 83 -19.93 -4.68 7.52
C CYS A 83 -19.43 -5.91 8.30
N LEU A 84 -18.39 -5.75 9.12
CA LEU A 84 -17.98 -6.78 10.07
C LEU A 84 -18.79 -6.64 11.37
N SER A 85 -19.16 -7.77 11.96
CA SER A 85 -19.59 -7.84 13.35
C SER A 85 -18.43 -8.26 14.24
N PHE A 86 -18.48 -7.83 15.51
CA PHE A 86 -17.54 -8.20 16.55
C PHE A 86 -18.33 -8.69 17.75
N ASP A 87 -18.21 -9.98 18.08
CA ASP A 87 -19.00 -10.64 19.14
C ASP A 87 -20.51 -10.41 18.96
N ASN A 88 -20.99 -10.58 17.71
CA ASN A 88 -22.37 -10.38 17.24
C ASN A 88 -22.84 -8.93 17.12
N ILE A 89 -22.01 -7.93 17.41
CA ILE A 89 -22.36 -6.52 17.23
C ILE A 89 -21.90 -6.03 15.85
N SER A 90 -22.85 -5.73 14.95
CA SER A 90 -22.59 -5.11 13.64
C SER A 90 -22.11 -3.67 13.82
N ASP A 91 -20.82 -3.42 13.61
CA ASP A 91 -20.23 -2.11 13.89
C ASP A 91 -19.38 -1.63 12.71
N PRO A 92 -19.92 -0.74 11.86
CA PRO A 92 -19.21 -0.26 10.68
C PRO A 92 -18.02 0.66 11.03
N PHE A 93 -18.02 1.35 12.17
CA PHE A 93 -16.86 2.14 12.61
C PHE A 93 -15.72 1.22 13.08
N ALA A 94 -16.02 0.19 13.87
CA ALA A 94 -15.03 -0.83 14.24
C ALA A 94 -14.53 -1.61 13.03
N SER A 95 -15.40 -1.89 12.05
CA SER A 95 -15.02 -2.53 10.78
C SER A 95 -13.96 -1.72 10.04
N ILE A 96 -14.14 -0.39 9.93
CA ILE A 96 -13.17 0.52 9.33
C ILE A 96 -11.84 0.47 10.08
N PHE A 97 -11.85 0.57 11.42
CA PHE A 97 -10.62 0.49 12.21
C PHE A 97 -9.87 -0.82 11.99
N PHE A 98 -10.60 -1.93 12.05
CA PHE A 98 -10.05 -3.27 11.94
C PHE A 98 -9.27 -3.44 10.63
N VAL A 99 -9.84 -2.96 9.52
CA VAL A 99 -9.21 -3.01 8.20
C VAL A 99 -8.06 -2.02 8.08
N LEU A 100 -8.25 -0.74 8.43
CA LEU A 100 -7.22 0.30 8.30
C LEU A 100 -5.97 0.00 9.14
N SER A 101 -6.15 -0.50 10.37
CA SER A 101 -5.06 -0.83 11.29
C SER A 101 -4.40 -2.18 10.99
N ARG A 102 -4.93 -2.94 10.01
CA ARG A 102 -4.54 -4.33 9.71
C ARG A 102 -4.58 -5.22 10.96
N TYR A 103 -5.62 -5.04 11.78
CA TYR A 103 -5.77 -5.68 13.10
C TYR A 103 -5.59 -7.21 13.01
N GLU A 104 -6.13 -7.82 11.95
CA GLU A 104 -6.00 -9.26 11.68
C GLU A 104 -4.56 -9.77 11.59
N GLU A 105 -3.59 -8.96 11.17
CA GLU A 105 -2.19 -9.39 11.01
C GLU A 105 -1.47 -9.58 12.35
N TYR A 106 -1.99 -8.95 13.41
CA TYR A 106 -1.51 -9.14 14.78
C TYR A 106 -1.99 -10.48 15.36
N LEU A 107 -3.14 -10.99 14.90
CA LEU A 107 -3.74 -12.22 15.40
C LEU A 107 -3.36 -13.43 14.55
N ILE A 108 -3.53 -13.33 13.23
CA ILE A 108 -3.27 -14.41 12.28
C ILE A 108 -1.77 -14.49 12.02
N LYS A 109 -1.16 -15.64 12.32
CA LYS A 109 0.28 -15.88 12.16
C LYS A 109 0.67 -16.58 10.85
N THR A 110 -0.29 -17.04 10.06
CA THR A 110 -0.03 -17.63 8.75
C THR A 110 0.70 -16.64 7.85
N ARG A 111 1.78 -17.09 7.22
CA ARG A 111 2.59 -16.31 6.28
C ARG A 111 2.95 -17.15 5.07
N ASP A 112 3.23 -16.49 3.96
CA ASP A 112 3.81 -17.17 2.79
C ASP A 112 5.31 -17.49 2.99
N VAL A 113 5.93 -18.02 1.94
CA VAL A 113 7.35 -18.41 1.92
C VAL A 113 8.32 -17.24 2.13
N HIS A 114 7.85 -15.99 1.99
CA HIS A 114 8.62 -14.78 2.21
C HIS A 114 8.34 -14.12 3.58
N GLY A 115 7.46 -14.71 4.40
CA GLY A 115 7.05 -14.15 5.68
C GLY A 115 5.99 -13.06 5.55
N ARG A 116 5.26 -13.00 4.44
CA ARG A 116 4.24 -11.97 4.16
C ARG A 116 2.86 -12.44 4.57
N PHE A 117 2.01 -11.51 4.98
CA PHE A 117 0.59 -11.79 5.21
C PHE A 117 -0.10 -12.04 3.86
N MET A 118 -0.82 -13.16 3.74
CA MET A 118 -1.42 -13.61 2.49
C MET A 118 -2.82 -13.03 2.30
N ALA A 119 -3.17 -12.63 1.08
CA ALA A 119 -4.48 -12.06 0.77
C ALA A 119 -5.63 -12.97 1.23
N LYS A 120 -5.53 -14.28 0.97
CA LYS A 120 -6.55 -15.28 1.32
C LYS A 120 -6.91 -15.36 2.81
N GLU A 121 -6.00 -14.93 3.68
CA GLU A 121 -6.22 -14.94 5.13
C GLU A 121 -7.04 -13.73 5.59
N SER A 122 -7.08 -12.66 4.78
CA SER A 122 -7.81 -11.44 5.08
C SER A 122 -9.32 -11.62 5.03
N TYR A 123 -10.05 -10.93 5.91
CA TYR A 123 -11.51 -10.85 5.82
C TYR A 123 -11.97 -10.18 4.52
N GLN A 124 -11.21 -9.22 4.01
CA GLN A 124 -11.50 -8.58 2.72
C GLN A 124 -11.46 -9.57 1.56
N TYR A 125 -10.56 -10.55 1.56
CA TYR A 125 -10.55 -11.61 0.56
C TYR A 125 -11.75 -12.55 0.75
N LYS A 126 -11.97 -13.01 1.99
CA LYS A 126 -13.04 -13.96 2.34
C LYS A 126 -14.44 -13.44 1.97
N TYR A 127 -14.64 -12.13 2.03
CA TYR A 127 -15.91 -11.47 1.70
C TYR A 127 -15.92 -10.73 0.37
N SER A 128 -14.92 -10.96 -0.49
CA SER A 128 -14.82 -10.39 -1.84
C SER A 128 -14.82 -8.85 -1.89
N TRP A 129 -14.18 -8.22 -0.91
CA TRP A 129 -14.04 -6.77 -0.78
C TRP A 129 -12.67 -6.23 -1.18
N LEU A 130 -11.69 -7.08 -1.54
CA LEU A 130 -10.33 -6.61 -1.86
C LEU A 130 -10.28 -5.55 -2.96
N GLN A 131 -11.10 -5.69 -3.99
CA GLN A 131 -11.09 -4.77 -5.14
C GLN A 131 -11.96 -3.54 -4.92
N GLN A 132 -12.51 -3.37 -3.72
CA GLN A 132 -13.32 -2.23 -3.32
C GLN A 132 -12.55 -1.41 -2.29
N CYS A 133 -12.66 -0.09 -2.36
CA CYS A 133 -12.26 0.79 -1.26
C CYS A 133 -13.33 0.68 -0.15
N ILE A 134 -13.43 -0.50 0.47
CA ILE A 134 -14.53 -0.88 1.36
C ILE A 134 -14.66 0.04 2.58
N CYS A 135 -13.56 0.55 3.12
CA CYS A 135 -13.59 1.52 4.22
C CYS A 135 -14.19 2.86 3.77
N ASP A 136 -13.91 3.27 2.54
CA ASP A 136 -14.53 4.46 1.96
C ASP A 136 -16.02 4.24 1.67
N ARG A 137 -16.40 3.07 1.16
CA ARG A 137 -17.81 2.70 0.96
C ARG A 137 -18.60 2.68 2.27
N TRP A 138 -18.05 2.08 3.32
CA TRP A 138 -18.64 2.13 4.66
C TRP A 138 -18.80 3.56 5.16
N SER A 139 -17.79 4.41 4.96
CA SER A 139 -17.87 5.82 5.35
C SER A 139 -18.99 6.55 4.61
N GLU A 140 -19.11 6.36 3.29
CA GLU A 140 -20.21 6.96 2.51
C GLU A 140 -21.58 6.45 2.95
N ASN A 141 -21.71 5.17 3.26
CA ASN A 141 -22.99 4.61 3.73
C ASN A 141 -23.34 5.10 5.14
N ILE A 142 -22.36 5.26 6.04
CA ILE A 142 -22.55 5.87 7.36
C ILE A 142 -23.09 7.30 7.19
N LEU A 143 -22.45 8.12 6.34
CA LEU A 143 -22.89 9.50 6.09
C LEU A 143 -24.32 9.59 5.54
N GLU A 144 -24.73 8.60 4.76
CA GLU A 144 -26.10 8.46 4.26
C GLU A 144 -27.09 8.11 5.37
N LEU A 145 -26.76 7.13 6.21
CA LEU A 145 -27.61 6.70 7.32
C LEU A 145 -27.92 7.82 8.33
N ILE A 146 -26.92 8.67 8.64
CA ILE A 146 -27.11 9.80 9.55
C ILE A 146 -27.69 11.04 8.86
N ASN A 147 -28.21 10.90 7.63
CA ASN A 147 -28.80 11.96 6.81
C ASN A 147 -27.88 13.16 6.56
N LEU A 148 -26.55 12.99 6.67
CA LEU A 148 -25.62 14.08 6.41
C LEU A 148 -25.51 14.41 4.92
N LYS A 149 -25.68 13.43 4.01
CA LYS A 149 -25.61 13.69 2.56
C LYS A 149 -26.65 14.69 2.04
N ILE A 150 -27.75 14.86 2.76
CA ILE A 150 -28.84 15.80 2.44
C ILE A 150 -28.64 17.14 3.15
N SER A 151 -27.69 17.21 4.08
CA SER A 151 -27.40 18.41 4.85
C SER A 151 -26.73 19.47 3.96
N PRO A 152 -27.12 20.76 4.04
CA PRO A 152 -26.45 21.84 3.33
C PRO A 152 -24.98 22.02 3.74
N PHE A 153 -24.56 21.39 4.82
CA PHE A 153 -23.18 21.40 5.32
C PHE A 153 -22.31 20.26 4.76
N TYR A 154 -22.89 19.32 4.02
CA TYR A 154 -22.13 18.29 3.32
C TYR A 154 -21.84 18.73 1.90
N GLN A 155 -20.56 18.85 1.58
CA GLN A 155 -20.10 19.02 0.20
C GLN A 155 -19.22 17.84 -0.13
N LYS A 156 -19.66 17.02 -1.09
CA LYS A 156 -18.81 15.94 -1.61
C LYS A 156 -17.54 16.58 -2.16
N LYS A 157 -16.41 16.25 -1.55
CA LYS A 157 -15.10 16.71 -2.01
C LYS A 157 -14.87 16.21 -3.44
N GLU A 158 -14.49 17.11 -4.35
CA GLU A 158 -14.04 16.70 -5.68
C GLU A 158 -12.87 15.74 -5.54
N THR A 159 -12.97 14.58 -6.19
CA THR A 159 -11.96 13.55 -6.17
C THR A 159 -10.92 13.84 -7.25
N ASN A 160 -9.89 14.61 -6.90
CA ASN A 160 -8.70 14.72 -7.75
C ASN A 160 -7.83 13.48 -7.56
N VAL A 161 -8.14 12.42 -8.30
CA VAL A 161 -7.32 11.21 -8.31
C VAL A 161 -5.99 11.50 -8.98
N LYS A 162 -4.90 11.33 -8.24
CA LYS A 162 -3.58 11.32 -8.83
C LYS A 162 -3.24 9.92 -9.31
N LEU A 163 -2.65 9.85 -10.49
CA LEU A 163 -2.03 8.64 -10.99
C LEU A 163 -0.55 8.68 -10.63
N ILE A 164 -0.09 7.77 -9.77
CA ILE A 164 1.29 7.77 -9.25
C ILE A 164 1.95 6.43 -9.61
N PRO A 165 2.61 6.31 -10.77
CA PRO A 165 3.44 5.18 -11.08
C PRO A 165 4.64 5.11 -10.12
N THR A 166 4.94 3.92 -9.64
CA THR A 166 6.15 3.65 -8.87
C THR A 166 6.99 2.58 -9.55
N PHE A 167 8.31 2.76 -9.52
CA PHE A 167 9.27 1.86 -10.15
C PHE A 167 10.23 1.28 -9.13
N ASP A 168 10.24 -0.04 -8.97
CA ASP A 168 11.17 -0.75 -8.10
C ASP A 168 12.38 -1.21 -8.93
N ILE A 169 13.59 -0.81 -8.50
CA ILE A 169 14.85 -1.12 -9.18
C ILE A 169 15.59 -2.20 -8.40
N ASP A 170 15.19 -3.46 -8.61
CA ASP A 170 15.80 -4.64 -7.98
C ASP A 170 17.13 -5.00 -8.63
N ASN A 171 17.17 -4.90 -9.97
CA ASN A 171 18.32 -5.16 -10.80
C ASN A 171 18.50 -4.01 -11.78
N THR A 172 19.49 -3.17 -11.56
CA THR A 172 19.80 -2.04 -12.44
C THR A 172 19.98 -2.48 -13.89
N PHE A 173 20.67 -3.61 -14.13
CA PHE A 173 20.89 -4.19 -15.45
C PHE A 173 20.84 -5.71 -15.44
N ALA A 174 20.49 -6.32 -16.56
CA ALA A 174 20.52 -7.77 -16.73
C ALA A 174 21.96 -8.28 -16.88
N PHE A 175 22.77 -7.57 -17.66
CA PHE A 175 24.12 -7.94 -18.08
C PHE A 175 25.14 -6.82 -17.86
N GLN A 176 24.79 -5.57 -18.16
CA GLN A 176 25.68 -4.42 -18.05
C GLN A 176 26.23 -4.26 -16.63
N TRP A 177 27.54 -3.99 -16.54
CA TRP A 177 28.29 -3.77 -15.28
C TRP A 177 28.28 -4.95 -14.29
N LYS A 178 27.76 -6.14 -14.68
CA LYS A 178 27.86 -7.37 -13.89
C LYS A 178 29.11 -8.15 -14.31
N ASN A 179 29.96 -8.48 -13.34
CA ASN A 179 31.20 -9.25 -13.60
C ASN A 179 30.89 -10.66 -14.15
N ILE A 180 31.62 -11.09 -15.16
CA ILE A 180 31.47 -12.38 -15.87
C ILE A 180 31.53 -13.59 -14.91
N PHE A 181 32.37 -13.54 -13.87
CA PHE A 181 32.48 -14.59 -12.85
C PHE A 181 31.23 -14.74 -11.95
N ARG A 182 30.38 -13.71 -11.85
CA ARG A 182 29.12 -13.76 -11.10
C ARG A 182 28.00 -14.49 -11.85
N SER A 183 28.18 -14.75 -13.15
CA SER A 183 27.29 -15.55 -13.99
C SER A 183 27.56 -17.06 -13.90
N PHE A 184 28.75 -17.48 -13.46
CA PHE A 184 29.12 -18.91 -13.43
C PHE A 184 28.49 -19.69 -12.26
N LEU A 185 28.04 -19.01 -11.20
CA LEU A 185 27.41 -19.63 -10.02
C LEU A 185 25.87 -19.68 -10.09
N SER A 186 25.20 -18.95 -11.00
CA SER A 186 23.78 -19.22 -11.29
C SER A 186 23.61 -20.43 -12.21
N LYS A 187 24.66 -20.82 -12.96
CA LYS A 187 24.64 -21.94 -13.92
C LYS A 187 24.47 -23.34 -13.33
N TRP A 188 24.53 -23.53 -12.00
CA TRP A 188 24.48 -24.87 -11.40
C TRP A 188 23.15 -25.23 -10.71
N LYS A 189 22.18 -24.32 -10.67
CA LYS A 189 20.83 -24.62 -10.14
C LYS A 189 19.70 -24.53 -11.17
N ASP A 190 19.98 -24.02 -12.38
CA ASP A 190 18.96 -23.70 -13.39
C ASP A 190 19.05 -24.61 -14.64
N ILE A 191 19.65 -25.79 -14.53
CA ILE A 191 19.55 -26.81 -15.58
C ILE A 191 18.16 -27.43 -15.47
N ILE A 192 17.30 -27.08 -16.44
CA ILE A 192 15.91 -27.53 -16.71
C ILE A 192 14.83 -26.50 -16.31
N LYS A 193 14.79 -25.35 -17.01
CA LYS A 193 13.64 -24.85 -17.82
C LYS A 193 13.87 -23.39 -18.27
N LYS A 194 13.89 -23.14 -19.59
CA LYS A 194 13.77 -21.82 -20.27
C LYS A 194 14.96 -20.82 -20.18
N GLU A 195 16.23 -21.28 -20.20
CA GLU A 195 17.41 -20.38 -20.21
C GLU A 195 17.91 -19.95 -21.60
N ASP A 196 17.40 -20.51 -22.70
CA ASP A 196 17.93 -20.23 -24.04
C ASP A 196 17.83 -18.75 -24.44
N ASP A 197 16.71 -18.09 -24.13
CA ASP A 197 16.48 -16.69 -24.47
C ASP A 197 17.46 -15.75 -23.75
N ARG A 198 17.83 -16.05 -22.50
CA ARG A 198 18.73 -15.19 -21.71
C ARG A 198 20.19 -15.36 -22.16
N ILE A 199 20.60 -16.58 -22.51
CA ILE A 199 21.94 -16.86 -23.03
C ILE A 199 22.11 -16.18 -24.40
N VAL A 200 21.13 -16.33 -25.29
CA VAL A 200 21.12 -15.69 -26.60
C VAL A 200 21.10 -14.16 -26.47
N ALA A 201 20.25 -13.61 -25.61
CA ALA A 201 20.20 -12.17 -25.36
C ALA A 201 21.52 -11.63 -24.82
N ARG A 202 22.18 -12.35 -23.91
CA ARG A 202 23.50 -11.97 -23.42
C ARG A 202 24.53 -11.93 -24.54
N LYS A 203 24.57 -12.95 -25.40
CA LYS A 203 25.47 -12.99 -26.55
C LYS A 203 25.20 -11.81 -27.49
N TRP A 204 23.94 -11.53 -27.81
CA TRP A 204 23.58 -10.40 -28.67
C TRP A 204 23.92 -9.05 -28.03
N PHE A 205 23.78 -8.91 -26.72
CA PHE A 205 24.23 -7.72 -26.00
C PHE A 205 25.75 -7.55 -26.08
N GLU A 206 26.51 -8.62 -25.83
CA GLU A 206 27.99 -8.62 -25.94
C GLU A 206 28.47 -8.35 -27.38
N GLU A 207 27.71 -8.78 -28.39
CA GLU A 207 27.95 -8.47 -29.81
C GLU A 207 27.44 -7.08 -30.24
N GLY A 208 26.83 -6.30 -29.33
CA GLY A 208 26.29 -4.97 -29.60
C GLY A 208 25.03 -4.93 -30.46
N LYS A 209 24.35 -6.08 -30.63
CA LYS A 209 23.13 -6.21 -31.46
C LYS A 209 21.86 -5.75 -30.75
N ILE A 210 21.85 -5.76 -29.42
CA ILE A 210 20.72 -5.30 -28.60
C ILE A 210 21.20 -4.44 -27.44
N LYS A 211 20.33 -3.56 -26.93
CA LYS A 211 20.49 -2.87 -25.64
C LYS A 211 20.31 -3.88 -24.48
N ASP A 212 20.85 -3.59 -23.30
CA ASP A 212 20.53 -4.39 -22.11
C ASP A 212 19.01 -4.36 -21.86
N PRO A 213 18.34 -5.51 -21.68
CA PRO A 213 16.89 -5.56 -21.58
C PRO A 213 16.32 -4.87 -20.33
N TYR A 214 17.14 -4.62 -19.31
CA TYR A 214 16.72 -3.91 -18.10
C TYR A 214 17.07 -2.41 -18.15
N ASP A 215 17.72 -1.95 -19.22
CA ASP A 215 18.02 -0.54 -19.46
C ASP A 215 16.79 0.21 -19.99
N THR A 216 15.84 0.43 -19.08
CA THR A 216 14.55 1.09 -19.31
C THR A 216 14.47 2.47 -18.66
N PHE A 217 15.62 3.02 -18.23
CA PHE A 217 15.70 4.29 -17.51
C PHE A 217 15.20 5.48 -18.34
N ASP A 218 15.40 5.49 -19.66
CA ASP A 218 14.86 6.53 -20.54
C ASP A 218 13.34 6.55 -20.54
N LEU A 219 12.71 5.37 -20.50
CA LEU A 219 11.26 5.23 -20.39
C LEU A 219 10.78 5.76 -19.04
N ILE A 220 11.41 5.34 -17.94
CA ILE A 220 11.08 5.81 -16.58
C ILE A 220 11.21 7.34 -16.49
N GLN A 221 12.30 7.92 -17.01
CA GLN A 221 12.47 9.37 -17.06
C GLN A 221 11.40 10.07 -17.90
N SER A 222 10.95 9.45 -19.01
CA SER A 222 9.87 10.02 -19.82
C SER A 222 8.53 10.07 -19.08
N VAL A 223 8.30 9.14 -18.14
CA VAL A 223 7.13 9.12 -17.25
C VAL A 223 7.29 10.18 -16.16
N GLN A 224 8.45 10.23 -15.50
CA GLN A 224 8.79 11.23 -14.47
C GLN A 224 8.59 12.67 -14.98
N LYS A 225 8.93 12.96 -16.24
CA LYS A 225 8.73 14.28 -16.87
C LYS A 225 7.27 14.66 -17.11
N LYS A 226 6.34 13.69 -17.09
CA LYS A 226 4.92 13.90 -17.41
C LYS A 226 4.02 13.88 -16.18
N MET A 227 4.40 13.14 -15.14
CA MET A 227 3.58 12.96 -13.94
C MET A 227 4.43 12.63 -12.72
N GLU A 228 3.85 12.86 -11.55
CA GLU A 228 4.41 12.46 -10.26
C GLU A 228 4.79 10.97 -10.27
N THR A 229 6.04 10.65 -9.96
CA THR A 229 6.59 9.29 -10.06
C THR A 229 7.61 9.08 -8.96
N ILE A 230 7.63 7.89 -8.36
CA ILE A 230 8.59 7.51 -7.32
C ILE A 230 9.39 6.30 -7.77
N VAL A 231 10.71 6.37 -7.65
CA VAL A 231 11.61 5.25 -7.92
C VAL A 231 12.15 4.71 -6.60
N PHE A 232 11.91 3.45 -6.28
CA PHE A 232 12.49 2.81 -5.10
C PHE A 232 13.75 2.05 -5.52
N TRP A 233 14.89 2.45 -4.96
CA TRP A 233 16.18 1.93 -5.40
C TRP A 233 16.76 0.92 -4.43
N HIS A 234 17.07 -0.27 -4.94
CA HIS A 234 17.67 -1.31 -4.13
C HIS A 234 19.18 -1.12 -3.98
N VAL A 235 19.63 -0.83 -2.75
CA VAL A 235 21.04 -0.57 -2.43
C VAL A 235 21.69 -1.65 -1.57
N GLY A 236 20.99 -2.76 -1.37
CA GLY A 236 21.42 -3.87 -0.53
C GLY A 236 22.70 -4.55 -1.03
N LYS A 237 23.39 -5.23 -0.10
CA LYS A 237 24.54 -6.07 -0.47
C LYS A 237 24.05 -7.32 -1.22
N TYR A 238 24.89 -7.80 -2.14
CA TYR A 238 24.59 -9.01 -2.91
C TYR A 238 24.31 -10.21 -1.99
N GLY A 239 23.21 -10.91 -2.25
CA GLY A 239 22.70 -12.03 -1.48
C GLY A 239 21.85 -12.98 -2.33
N PRO A 240 21.18 -13.97 -1.71
CA PRO A 240 20.30 -14.90 -2.42
C PRO A 240 19.13 -14.23 -3.13
N TYR A 241 18.50 -13.24 -2.48
CA TYR A 241 17.38 -12.46 -3.01
C TYR A 241 17.79 -11.10 -3.57
N ASP A 242 18.95 -10.58 -3.15
CA ASP A 242 19.43 -9.25 -3.50
C ASP A 242 20.54 -9.36 -4.56
N LYS A 243 20.24 -9.05 -5.84
CA LYS A 243 21.13 -9.32 -6.98
C LYS A 243 21.68 -8.08 -7.68
N ASN A 244 21.43 -6.90 -7.10
CA ASN A 244 21.79 -5.64 -7.73
C ASN A 244 23.31 -5.42 -7.84
N ILE A 245 23.68 -4.46 -8.68
CA ILE A 245 25.05 -3.95 -8.81
C ILE A 245 25.42 -3.26 -7.49
N SER A 246 26.67 -3.43 -7.05
CA SER A 246 27.15 -2.77 -5.84
C SER A 246 27.02 -1.26 -5.96
N ILE A 247 26.50 -0.62 -4.91
CA ILE A 247 26.42 0.85 -4.83
C ILE A 247 27.79 1.53 -4.69
N LEU A 248 28.87 0.75 -4.52
CA LEU A 248 30.24 1.27 -4.54
C LEU A 248 30.73 1.53 -5.97
N ASP A 249 30.03 1.05 -7.00
CA ASP A 249 30.35 1.35 -8.39
C ASP A 249 29.99 2.81 -8.73
N PRO A 250 30.95 3.67 -9.11
CA PRO A 250 30.69 5.08 -9.42
C PRO A 250 29.68 5.29 -10.55
N ARG A 251 29.59 4.35 -11.51
CA ARG A 251 28.63 4.42 -12.61
C ARG A 251 27.21 4.22 -12.10
N HIS A 252 27.04 3.29 -11.16
CA HIS A 252 25.76 3.03 -10.51
C HIS A 252 25.31 4.25 -9.67
N GLN A 253 26.22 4.84 -8.90
CA GLN A 253 25.92 6.08 -8.17
C GLN A 253 25.53 7.24 -9.10
N THR A 254 26.23 7.38 -10.24
CA THR A 254 25.94 8.41 -11.23
C THR A 254 24.54 8.23 -11.84
N LEU A 255 24.16 6.98 -12.14
CA LEU A 255 22.82 6.65 -12.64
C LEU A 255 21.74 6.98 -11.60
N ILE A 256 21.93 6.58 -10.34
CA ILE A 256 21.01 6.91 -9.23
C ILE A 256 20.82 8.43 -9.15
N LYS A 257 21.92 9.20 -9.16
CA LYS A 257 21.89 10.67 -9.17
C LYS A 257 21.12 11.22 -10.38
N SER A 258 21.37 10.71 -11.59
CA SER A 258 20.65 11.19 -12.78
C SER A 258 19.15 10.92 -12.72
N MET A 259 18.73 9.77 -12.17
CA MET A 259 17.31 9.44 -12.02
C MET A 259 16.63 10.33 -10.98
N SER A 260 17.37 10.80 -9.97
CA SER A 260 16.86 11.72 -8.95
C SER A 260 16.59 13.14 -9.44
N ALA A 261 17.11 13.50 -10.63
CA ALA A 261 16.89 14.81 -11.21
C ALA A 261 15.47 15.00 -11.79
N PHE A 262 14.76 13.90 -12.06
CA PHE A 262 13.44 13.93 -12.72
C PHE A 262 12.29 13.50 -11.81
N GLY A 263 12.56 12.82 -10.69
CA GLY A 263 11.54 12.40 -9.75
C GLY A 263 12.12 11.93 -8.43
N GLU A 264 11.25 11.54 -7.51
CA GLU A 264 11.67 11.14 -6.17
C GLU A 264 12.34 9.76 -6.16
N ILE A 265 13.34 9.62 -5.28
CA ILE A 265 14.00 8.34 -5.02
C ILE A 265 13.78 7.96 -3.56
N GLY A 266 13.14 6.82 -3.37
CA GLY A 266 12.99 6.16 -2.07
C GLY A 266 13.98 5.01 -1.89
N ILE A 267 14.13 4.56 -0.65
CA ILE A 267 14.88 3.35 -0.35
C ILE A 267 14.07 2.12 -0.73
N HIS A 268 14.71 1.13 -1.36
CA HIS A 268 14.19 -0.24 -1.47
C HIS A 268 15.07 -1.17 -0.61
N PRO A 269 14.78 -1.27 0.71
CA PRO A 269 15.65 -1.98 1.63
C PRO A 269 15.78 -3.46 1.27
N SER A 270 16.95 -4.04 1.52
CA SER A 270 17.23 -5.44 1.16
C SER A 270 16.32 -6.44 1.82
N TYR A 271 16.27 -7.65 1.28
CA TYR A 271 15.45 -8.72 1.86
C TYR A 271 15.77 -8.95 3.36
N ARG A 272 17.05 -8.82 3.74
CA ARG A 272 17.54 -9.01 5.12
C ARG A 272 17.30 -7.82 6.04
N SER A 273 17.12 -6.60 5.53
CA SER A 273 16.92 -5.42 6.37
C SER A 273 15.58 -5.44 7.10
N SER A 274 14.58 -6.15 6.57
CA SER A 274 13.29 -6.39 7.23
C SER A 274 13.39 -7.08 8.59
N GLU A 275 14.49 -7.79 8.85
CA GLU A 275 14.76 -8.51 10.11
C GLU A 275 15.94 -7.93 10.91
N ASN A 276 16.66 -6.95 10.34
CA ASN A 276 17.89 -6.45 10.93
C ASN A 276 18.03 -4.93 10.78
N PHE A 277 17.85 -4.25 11.90
CA PHE A 277 17.93 -2.79 12.02
C PHE A 277 19.27 -2.19 11.56
N ALA A 278 20.39 -2.86 11.84
CA ALA A 278 21.71 -2.36 11.45
C ALA A 278 21.91 -2.38 9.93
N HIS A 279 21.29 -3.33 9.22
CA HIS A 279 21.32 -3.35 7.75
C HIS A 279 20.52 -2.19 7.17
N LEU A 280 19.29 -1.97 7.65
CA LEU A 280 18.45 -0.85 7.22
C LEU A 280 19.18 0.50 7.40
N THR A 281 19.77 0.72 8.57
CA THR A 281 20.51 1.96 8.89
C THR A 281 21.61 2.24 7.87
N ASN A 282 22.43 1.23 7.56
CA ASN A 282 23.53 1.38 6.60
C ASN A 282 23.05 1.62 5.17
N GLU A 283 21.95 0.98 4.77
CA GLU A 283 21.36 1.12 3.43
C GLU A 283 20.76 2.51 3.23
N VAL A 284 19.97 2.99 4.20
CA VAL A 284 19.43 4.36 4.20
C VAL A 284 20.56 5.39 4.16
N PHE A 285 21.57 5.24 5.03
CA PHE A 285 22.73 6.12 5.05
C PHE A 285 23.46 6.13 3.70
N SER A 286 23.70 4.97 3.10
CA SER A 286 24.39 4.86 1.81
C SER A 286 23.64 5.62 0.70
N LEU A 287 22.32 5.46 0.63
CA LEU A 287 21.51 6.16 -0.36
C LEU A 287 21.49 7.68 -0.11
N GLN A 288 21.43 8.11 1.16
CA GLN A 288 21.57 9.53 1.53
C GLN A 288 22.91 10.11 1.08
N GLN A 289 24.02 9.38 1.24
CA GLN A 289 25.34 9.84 0.78
C GLN A 289 25.43 9.92 -0.74
N ILE A 290 24.80 8.99 -1.46
CA ILE A 290 24.79 9.05 -2.93
C ILE A 290 23.99 10.26 -3.40
N LEU A 291 22.81 10.51 -2.83
CA LEU A 291 21.91 11.56 -3.29
C LEU A 291 22.13 12.92 -2.64
N GLN A 292 22.95 12.99 -1.57
CA GLN A 292 23.19 14.19 -0.77
C GLN A 292 21.88 14.83 -0.27
N LYS A 293 20.87 13.99 0.03
CA LYS A 293 19.57 14.40 0.57
C LYS A 293 19.08 13.41 1.62
N LYS A 294 18.17 13.86 2.48
CA LYS A 294 17.45 12.96 3.40
C LYS A 294 16.54 12.05 2.58
N ILE A 295 16.52 10.76 2.93
CA ILE A 295 15.56 9.81 2.37
C ILE A 295 14.39 9.70 3.36
N THR A 296 13.18 9.86 2.85
CA THR A 296 11.95 9.85 3.63
C THR A 296 10.91 8.84 3.13
N LEU A 297 11.16 8.22 1.97
CA LEU A 297 10.26 7.29 1.29
C LEU A 297 10.86 5.89 1.30
N SER A 298 10.04 4.87 1.55
CA SER A 298 10.44 3.47 1.56
C SER A 298 9.44 2.56 0.85
N ARG A 299 9.97 1.48 0.25
CA ARG A 299 9.24 0.32 -0.25
C ARG A 299 10.03 -0.93 0.14
N GLN A 300 9.43 -1.87 0.86
CA GLN A 300 10.12 -3.11 1.24
C GLN A 300 10.30 -4.03 0.03
N HIS A 301 11.51 -4.55 -0.16
CA HIS A 301 11.76 -5.60 -1.14
C HIS A 301 10.88 -6.83 -0.85
N PHE A 302 10.30 -7.40 -1.91
CA PHE A 302 9.26 -8.43 -1.85
C PHE A 302 7.96 -8.00 -1.15
N LEU A 303 7.77 -6.72 -0.81
CA LEU A 303 6.68 -6.25 0.08
C LEU A 303 6.71 -6.94 1.45
N LYS A 304 7.90 -7.31 1.91
CA LYS A 304 8.09 -8.02 3.17
C LYS A 304 7.88 -7.08 4.36
N LEU A 305 6.65 -7.04 4.83
CA LEU A 305 6.21 -6.18 5.91
C LEU A 305 5.83 -6.99 7.15
N SER A 306 6.47 -6.68 8.27
CA SER A 306 6.10 -7.16 9.61
C SER A 306 5.66 -5.99 10.48
N ILE A 307 4.37 -5.86 10.72
CA ILE A 307 3.76 -4.78 11.50
C ILE A 307 3.77 -5.18 13.00
N PRO A 308 4.15 -4.29 13.93
CA PRO A 308 4.55 -2.89 13.73
C PRO A 308 6.05 -2.69 13.53
N SER A 309 6.87 -3.74 13.74
CA SER A 309 8.34 -3.63 13.83
C SER A 309 8.98 -2.94 12.64
N THR A 310 8.56 -3.29 11.42
CA THR A 310 9.13 -2.70 10.18
C THR A 310 8.91 -1.19 10.14
N TYR A 311 7.70 -0.73 10.47
CA TYR A 311 7.37 0.70 10.48
C TYR A 311 8.10 1.45 11.60
N ARG A 312 8.25 0.85 12.77
CA ARG A 312 9.06 1.43 13.85
C ARG A 312 10.51 1.63 13.44
N TYR A 313 11.12 0.62 12.83
CA TYR A 313 12.49 0.73 12.33
C TYR A 313 12.64 1.78 11.24
N LEU A 314 11.67 1.90 10.32
CA LEU A 314 11.67 2.95 9.30
C LEU A 314 11.59 4.35 9.93
N MET A 315 10.68 4.55 10.90
CA MET A 315 10.55 5.83 11.62
C MET A 315 11.85 6.23 12.33
N GLU A 316 12.53 5.27 12.97
CA GLU A 316 13.83 5.51 13.63
C GLU A 316 14.93 5.96 12.65
N GLN A 317 14.84 5.58 11.37
CA GLN A 317 15.74 6.04 10.31
C GLN A 317 15.30 7.38 9.66
N GLY A 318 14.25 8.01 10.18
CA GLY A 318 13.71 9.26 9.65
C GLY A 318 12.91 9.10 8.35
N ILE A 319 12.53 7.86 8.00
CA ILE A 319 11.55 7.58 6.94
C ILE A 319 10.17 7.99 7.45
N ALA A 320 9.42 8.71 6.63
CA ALA A 320 8.10 9.24 6.97
C ALA A 320 6.96 8.60 6.15
N HIS A 321 7.28 7.98 5.01
CA HIS A 321 6.30 7.42 4.08
C HIS A 321 6.71 6.00 3.66
N ASP A 322 5.81 5.04 3.82
CA ASP A 322 5.95 3.69 3.27
C ASP A 322 4.90 3.43 2.21
N TYR A 323 5.34 2.81 1.12
CA TYR A 323 4.48 2.47 -0.01
C TYR A 323 4.24 0.96 -0.11
N SER A 324 4.64 0.16 0.87
CA SER A 324 4.62 -1.31 0.80
C SER A 324 3.24 -1.93 1.00
N MET A 325 2.22 -1.13 1.30
CA MET A 325 0.91 -1.63 1.73
C MET A 325 0.04 -2.09 0.56
N GLY A 326 0.23 -3.34 0.17
CA GLY A 326 -0.62 -4.07 -0.76
C GLY A 326 -0.35 -5.57 -0.66
N PHE A 327 -1.04 -6.36 -1.48
CA PHE A 327 -0.81 -7.79 -1.58
C PHE A 327 0.11 -8.10 -2.77
N ALA A 328 0.99 -9.09 -2.61
CA ALA A 328 1.84 -9.54 -3.71
C ALA A 328 1.06 -10.47 -4.66
N ASP A 329 0.14 -11.26 -4.11
CA ASP A 329 -0.60 -12.33 -4.78
C ASP A 329 -1.99 -11.92 -5.30
N GLU A 330 -2.50 -10.77 -4.88
CA GLU A 330 -3.80 -10.26 -5.28
C GLU A 330 -3.76 -8.75 -5.58
N VAL A 331 -4.64 -8.32 -6.48
CA VAL A 331 -4.87 -6.89 -6.75
C VAL A 331 -5.96 -6.34 -5.82
N GLY A 332 -5.93 -5.03 -5.56
CA GLY A 332 -6.92 -4.34 -4.74
C GLY A 332 -6.31 -3.56 -3.58
N PHE A 333 -7.13 -3.24 -2.59
CA PHE A 333 -6.84 -2.29 -1.52
C PHE A 333 -6.68 -3.01 -0.18
N ARG A 334 -5.44 -3.34 0.20
CA ARG A 334 -5.12 -4.11 1.42
C ARG A 334 -5.57 -3.45 2.72
N ILE A 335 -5.67 -2.13 2.77
CA ILE A 335 -6.23 -1.38 3.91
C ILE A 335 -7.64 -0.84 3.62
N GLY A 336 -8.31 -1.38 2.59
CA GLY A 336 -9.69 -1.03 2.26
C GLY A 336 -9.89 0.40 1.77
N THR A 337 -8.82 1.09 1.40
CA THR A 337 -8.83 2.46 0.86
C THR A 337 -7.66 2.65 -0.10
N ALA A 338 -7.80 3.60 -1.03
CA ALA A 338 -6.73 4.13 -1.87
C ALA A 338 -6.11 5.42 -1.30
N LYS A 339 -6.62 5.91 -0.17
CA LYS A 339 -6.11 7.12 0.49
C LYS A 339 -4.88 6.79 1.31
N SER A 340 -3.91 7.70 1.31
CA SER A 340 -2.81 7.66 2.26
C SER A 340 -3.36 7.88 3.66
N ILE A 341 -2.95 7.05 4.62
CA ILE A 341 -3.39 7.14 6.00
C ILE A 341 -2.19 7.16 6.96
N PRO A 342 -2.28 7.85 8.10
CA PRO A 342 -1.25 7.71 9.13
C PRO A 342 -1.31 6.31 9.74
N PHE A 343 -0.15 5.72 10.03
CA PHE A 343 -0.03 4.43 10.69
C PHE A 343 -0.59 4.51 12.11
N PHE A 344 -1.49 3.59 12.45
CA PHE A 344 -1.93 3.36 13.82
C PHE A 344 -1.15 2.19 14.43
N ASP A 345 -0.29 2.50 15.40
CA ASP A 345 0.45 1.48 16.13
C ASP A 345 -0.47 0.83 17.17
N LEU A 346 -0.95 -0.39 16.91
CA LEU A 346 -1.89 -1.08 17.78
C LEU A 346 -1.27 -1.50 19.12
N ILE A 347 0.05 -1.72 19.19
CA ILE A 347 0.72 -2.09 20.45
C ILE A 347 0.82 -0.87 21.37
N GLU A 348 1.14 0.30 20.83
CA GLU A 348 1.12 1.56 21.59
C GLU A 348 -0.27 2.20 21.69
N ASN A 349 -1.25 1.64 20.99
CA ASN A 349 -2.60 2.17 20.83
C ASN A 349 -2.60 3.66 20.41
N LYS A 350 -1.74 4.03 19.44
CA LYS A 350 -1.46 5.43 19.10
C LYS A 350 -1.21 5.63 17.60
N GLN A 351 -1.78 6.70 17.04
CA GLN A 351 -1.44 7.18 15.70
C GLN A 351 -0.03 7.77 15.67
N LYS A 352 0.75 7.39 14.66
CA LYS A 352 2.12 7.86 14.42
C LYS A 352 2.16 8.88 13.29
N GLU A 353 3.18 9.74 13.28
CA GLU A 353 3.51 10.63 12.16
C GLU A 353 4.27 9.87 11.07
N PHE A 354 3.64 8.81 10.56
CA PHE A 354 4.20 7.93 9.52
C PHE A 354 3.08 7.52 8.59
N TRP A 355 3.22 7.80 7.30
CA TRP A 355 2.15 7.64 6.32
C TRP A 355 2.30 6.35 5.54
N ILE A 356 1.20 5.63 5.44
CA ILE A 356 1.05 4.43 4.64
C ILE A 356 0.36 4.83 3.35
N HIS A 357 0.98 4.50 2.23
CA HIS A 357 0.46 4.72 0.89
C HIS A 357 0.13 3.37 0.25
N PRO A 358 -1.16 2.99 0.16
CA PRO A 358 -1.54 1.71 -0.42
C PRO A 358 -1.34 1.73 -1.95
N PHE A 359 -0.99 0.59 -2.52
CA PHE A 359 -0.94 0.41 -3.98
C PHE A 359 -2.00 -0.59 -4.44
N ALA A 360 -2.53 -0.39 -5.65
CA ALA A 360 -3.66 -1.16 -6.17
C ALA A 360 -3.23 -2.44 -6.89
N TYR A 361 -2.09 -2.41 -7.60
CA TYR A 361 -1.54 -3.57 -8.29
C TYR A 361 -0.03 -3.47 -8.49
N MET A 362 0.58 -4.62 -8.82
CA MET A 362 1.98 -4.75 -9.23
C MET A 362 2.04 -5.60 -10.51
N ASP A 363 2.93 -5.26 -11.43
CA ASP A 363 3.23 -6.04 -12.65
C ASP A 363 3.40 -7.55 -12.41
N GLY A 364 4.21 -7.93 -11.42
CA GLY A 364 4.40 -9.32 -10.98
C GLY A 364 3.09 -9.98 -10.56
N THR A 365 2.22 -9.28 -9.83
CA THR A 365 0.89 -9.79 -9.45
C THR A 365 0.08 -10.17 -10.69
N LEU A 366 0.03 -9.29 -11.69
CA LEU A 366 -0.78 -9.48 -12.89
C LEU A 366 -0.32 -10.70 -13.72
N LEU A 367 0.98 -10.78 -14.02
CA LEU A 367 1.51 -11.84 -14.88
C LEU A 367 1.81 -13.12 -14.11
N GLU A 368 2.57 -13.04 -13.01
CA GLU A 368 3.19 -14.22 -12.38
C GLU A 368 2.25 -14.91 -11.39
N TYR A 369 1.48 -14.13 -10.63
CA TYR A 369 0.54 -14.66 -9.64
C TYR A 369 -0.83 -14.96 -10.27
N LYS A 370 -1.42 -13.98 -10.96
CA LYS A 370 -2.76 -14.13 -11.57
C LYS A 370 -2.73 -14.85 -12.91
N ASN A 371 -1.59 -14.92 -13.59
CA ASN A 371 -1.45 -15.51 -14.93
C ASN A 371 -2.40 -14.89 -15.96
N TRP A 372 -2.65 -13.58 -15.85
CA TRP A 372 -3.53 -12.87 -16.77
C TRP A 372 -2.84 -12.54 -18.08
N SER A 373 -3.65 -12.50 -19.14
CA SER A 373 -3.31 -11.84 -20.39
C SER A 373 -3.23 -10.32 -20.20
N THR A 374 -2.60 -9.63 -21.17
CA THR A 374 -2.52 -8.16 -21.18
C THR A 374 -3.90 -7.50 -21.19
N GLU A 375 -4.88 -8.09 -21.86
CA GLU A 375 -6.25 -7.57 -21.93
C GLU A 375 -7.03 -7.77 -20.63
N GLU A 376 -6.89 -8.92 -19.97
CA GLU A 376 -7.45 -9.15 -18.63
C GLU A 376 -6.87 -8.17 -17.62
N ALA A 377 -5.55 -7.97 -17.65
CA ALA A 377 -4.85 -7.01 -16.81
C ALA A 377 -5.37 -5.57 -17.02
N LYS A 378 -5.47 -5.09 -18.27
CA LYS A 378 -6.02 -3.75 -18.57
C LYS A 378 -7.46 -3.58 -18.08
N LYS A 379 -8.30 -4.60 -18.27
CA LYS A 379 -9.69 -4.58 -17.79
C LYS A 379 -9.73 -4.44 -16.27
N GLN A 380 -8.91 -5.21 -15.57
CA GLN A 380 -8.84 -5.16 -14.11
C GLN A 380 -8.30 -3.82 -13.60
N ILE A 381 -7.23 -3.30 -14.21
CA ILE A 381 -6.65 -1.99 -13.88
C ILE A 381 -7.70 -0.88 -14.04
N THR A 382 -8.46 -0.92 -15.13
CA THR A 382 -9.56 0.04 -15.38
C THR A 382 -10.65 -0.06 -14.31
N PHE A 383 -10.98 -1.27 -13.85
CA PHE A 383 -11.94 -1.48 -12.76
C PHE A 383 -11.44 -0.84 -11.46
N LEU A 384 -10.19 -1.12 -11.07
CA LEU A 384 -9.60 -0.56 -9.85
C LEU A 384 -9.49 0.98 -9.92
N TYR A 385 -9.13 1.53 -11.08
CA TYR A 385 -9.06 2.98 -11.26
C TYR A 385 -10.43 3.65 -11.10
N LYS A 386 -11.50 3.05 -11.62
CA LYS A 386 -12.87 3.58 -11.44
C LYS A 386 -13.29 3.62 -9.98
N GLU A 387 -12.91 2.61 -9.19
CA GLU A 387 -13.15 2.60 -7.73
C GLU A 387 -12.47 3.81 -7.06
N VAL A 388 -11.20 4.06 -7.36
CA VAL A 388 -10.47 5.22 -6.81
C VAL A 388 -11.04 6.55 -7.31
N LYS A 389 -11.47 6.62 -8.57
CA LYS A 389 -12.13 7.81 -9.15
C LYS A 389 -13.44 8.14 -8.44
N GLU A 390 -14.21 7.13 -8.06
CA GLU A 390 -15.49 7.29 -7.36
C GLU A 390 -15.31 7.76 -5.90
N LEU A 391 -14.35 7.16 -5.18
CA LEU A 391 -14.22 7.26 -3.71
C LEU A 391 -13.06 8.17 -3.24
N GLY A 392 -12.17 8.54 -4.16
CA GLY A 392 -11.00 9.39 -3.93
C GLY A 392 -9.79 8.63 -3.38
N GLY A 393 -8.65 9.32 -3.36
CA GLY A 393 -7.35 8.76 -3.04
C GLY A 393 -6.41 8.82 -4.25
N ASP A 394 -5.25 8.19 -4.11
CA ASP A 394 -4.23 8.14 -5.17
C ASP A 394 -4.20 6.75 -5.79
N PHE A 395 -4.16 6.69 -7.12
CA PHE A 395 -4.02 5.43 -7.85
C PHE A 395 -2.53 5.10 -8.00
N ILE A 396 -1.99 4.44 -6.97
CA ILE A 396 -0.58 4.02 -6.89
C ILE A 396 -0.44 2.58 -7.40
N PHE A 397 0.59 2.32 -8.22
CA PHE A 397 0.89 0.98 -8.73
C PHE A 397 2.39 0.76 -8.96
N ILE A 398 2.81 -0.51 -9.00
CA ILE A 398 4.22 -0.90 -9.06
C ILE A 398 4.57 -1.53 -10.41
N TRP A 399 5.69 -1.07 -10.97
CA TRP A 399 6.40 -1.73 -12.06
C TRP A 399 7.87 -1.88 -11.70
N HIS A 400 8.55 -2.85 -12.31
CA HIS A 400 9.99 -2.98 -12.18
C HIS A 400 10.67 -2.62 -13.50
N ASN A 401 11.89 -2.10 -13.44
CA ASN A 401 12.63 -1.74 -14.66
C ASN A 401 12.87 -2.96 -15.58
N GLU A 402 12.94 -4.15 -15.00
CA GLU A 402 13.12 -5.41 -15.73
C GLU A 402 11.86 -5.91 -16.46
N THR A 403 10.67 -5.50 -16.05
CA THR A 403 9.39 -5.97 -16.65
C THR A 403 8.94 -5.09 -17.80
N ILE A 404 9.29 -3.80 -17.77
CA ILE A 404 8.87 -2.83 -18.79
C ILE A 404 9.76 -2.84 -20.04
N GLY A 405 10.81 -3.67 -20.07
CA GLY A 405 11.73 -3.83 -21.20
C GLY A 405 11.27 -4.80 -22.29
N ASP A 406 10.04 -5.33 -22.19
CA ASP A 406 9.44 -6.29 -23.14
C ASP A 406 10.31 -7.54 -23.41
N PHE A 407 11.08 -7.97 -22.41
CA PHE A 407 12.01 -9.09 -22.54
C PHE A 407 11.47 -10.42 -21.99
N GLY A 408 11.69 -11.50 -22.73
CA GLY A 408 11.27 -12.85 -22.34
C GLY A 408 9.75 -12.94 -22.12
N LYS A 409 9.34 -13.39 -20.94
CA LYS A 409 7.91 -13.51 -20.58
C LYS A 409 7.16 -12.16 -20.52
N TRP A 410 7.90 -11.05 -20.41
CA TRP A 410 7.33 -9.70 -20.32
C TRP A 410 7.08 -9.06 -21.68
N LYS A 411 7.33 -9.76 -22.79
CA LYS A 411 7.06 -9.24 -24.13
C LYS A 411 5.60 -8.80 -24.29
N GLY A 412 5.40 -7.52 -24.61
CA GLY A 412 4.08 -6.90 -24.81
C GLY A 412 3.46 -6.32 -23.53
N TRP A 413 4.13 -6.44 -22.37
CA TRP A 413 3.64 -5.90 -21.11
C TRP A 413 3.85 -4.40 -20.96
N SER A 414 4.75 -3.79 -21.76
CA SER A 414 4.87 -2.32 -21.81
C SER A 414 3.55 -1.64 -22.20
N GLU A 415 2.68 -2.30 -22.97
CA GLU A 415 1.35 -1.82 -23.33
C GLU A 415 0.38 -1.75 -22.13
N VAL A 416 0.56 -2.62 -21.13
CA VAL A 416 -0.24 -2.60 -19.90
C VAL A 416 0.18 -1.42 -19.01
N LEU A 417 1.48 -1.13 -18.94
CA LEU A 417 1.97 0.11 -18.33
C LEU A 417 1.42 1.33 -19.05
N LYS A 418 1.51 1.39 -20.39
CA LYS A 418 0.98 2.52 -21.19
C LYS A 418 -0.51 2.74 -20.94
N HIS A 419 -1.31 1.67 -20.90
CA HIS A 419 -2.73 1.73 -20.56
C HIS A 419 -2.95 2.40 -19.20
N SER A 420 -2.18 2.00 -18.20
CA SER A 420 -2.26 2.57 -16.85
C SER A 420 -1.93 4.06 -16.83
N LEU A 421 -0.88 4.46 -17.55
CA LEU A 421 -0.44 5.86 -17.65
C LEU A 421 -1.41 6.77 -18.42
N GLN A 422 -2.39 6.20 -19.13
CA GLN A 422 -3.37 6.93 -19.97
C GLN A 422 -4.78 6.98 -19.33
N LEU A 423 -4.97 6.40 -18.14
CA LEU A 423 -6.24 6.47 -17.42
C LEU A 423 -6.60 7.93 -17.09
N ASN A 424 -7.89 8.27 -17.27
CA ASN A 424 -8.43 9.61 -17.05
C ASN A 424 -9.75 9.63 -16.29
#